data_AF-A0A9D8HQZ1-F1
#
_entry.id   AF-A0A9D8HQZ1-F1
#
_cell.length_a   1.000
_cell.length_b   1.000
_cell.length_c   1.000
_cell.angle_alpha   90.00
_cell.angle_beta   90.00
_cell.angle_gamma   90.00
#
_symmetry.space_group_name_H-M   'P 1'
#
loop_
_entity.id
_entity.type
_entity.pdbx_description
1 polymer ?
#
loop_
_entity_poly.entity_id
_entity_poly.type
_entity_poly.pdbx_seq_one_letter_code
_entity_poly.pdbx_strand_id
1 'polypeptide(L)'
;YLLSRLMKGNGSFDATFSSQAFTVYIPALIFMWLPELTLFTYLNSKGIYSYPWPDFVEYLRVFILPFIWIITISTISLMKVHRFSWWKAAISVIISLILSGGISAFFIR
;
A
#
# COMPACT_ATOMS: atom_id res chain seq x y z
N TYR A 1 2.95 6.82 12.87
CA TYR A 1 3.20 8.01 13.71
C TYR A 1 3.97 7.68 15.00
N LEU A 2 3.43 6.84 15.91
CA LEU A 2 4.10 6.52 17.18
C LEU A 2 5.54 6.01 16.99
N LEU A 3 5.73 5.06 16.07
CA LEU A 3 7.07 4.55 15.72
C LEU A 3 8.00 5.66 15.22
N SER A 4 7.50 6.55 14.38
CA SER A 4 8.25 7.70 13.87
C SER A 4 8.56 8.71 15.00
N ARG A 5 7.71 8.86 16.01
CA ARG A 5 8.01 9.70 17.19
C ARG A 5 9.09 9.07 18.07
N LEU A 6 9.06 7.75 18.29
CA LEU A 6 10.12 7.02 18.99
C LEU A 6 11.49 7.17 18.31
N MET A 7 11.49 7.26 16.98
CA MET A 7 12.70 7.50 16.17
C MET A 7 13.09 8.98 16.05
N LYS A 8 12.54 9.87 16.90
CA LYS A 8 12.79 11.32 16.92
C LYS A 8 12.36 12.05 15.65
N GLY A 9 11.26 11.62 15.02
CA GLY A 9 10.69 12.27 13.84
C GLY A 9 9.95 13.57 14.14
N ASN A 10 10.10 14.54 13.23
CA ASN A 10 9.58 15.91 13.43
C ASN A 10 8.18 16.17 12.87
N GLY A 11 7.63 15.25 12.07
CA GLY A 11 6.30 15.40 11.46
C GLY A 11 5.13 15.32 12.44
N SER A 12 4.03 15.99 12.10
CA SER A 12 2.75 15.94 12.81
C SER A 12 1.98 14.66 12.51
N PHE A 13 1.04 14.29 13.39
CA PHE A 13 0.17 13.14 13.19
C PHE A 13 -0.62 13.27 11.87
N ASP A 14 -1.25 14.43 11.64
CA ASP A 14 -2.10 14.65 10.46
C ASP A 14 -1.32 14.52 9.15
N ALA A 15 -0.08 15.02 9.11
CA ALA A 15 0.79 14.90 7.95
C ALA A 15 1.19 13.45 7.70
N THR A 16 1.57 12.71 8.75
CA THR A 16 1.90 11.28 8.63
C THR A 16 0.68 10.46 8.23
N PHE A 17 -0.46 10.69 8.86
CA PHE A 17 -1.68 9.91 8.62
C PHE A 17 -2.17 10.13 7.19
N SER A 18 -2.33 11.39 6.78
CA SER A 18 -2.82 11.73 5.44
C SER A 18 -1.88 11.18 4.37
N SER A 19 -0.57 11.35 4.54
CA SER A 19 0.39 10.90 3.52
C SER A 19 0.45 9.38 3.39
N GLN A 20 0.37 8.64 4.50
CA GLN A 20 0.33 7.19 4.47
C GLN A 20 -1.01 6.66 3.94
N ALA A 21 -2.14 7.31 4.27
CA ALA A 21 -3.44 6.96 3.72
C ALA A 21 -3.44 7.05 2.18
N PHE A 22 -2.98 8.17 1.61
CA PHE A 22 -2.87 8.31 0.15
C PHE A 22 -1.93 7.28 -0.47
N THR A 23 -0.85 6.94 0.22
CA THR A 23 0.11 5.94 -0.25
C THR A 23 -0.52 4.55 -0.41
N VAL A 24 -1.55 4.23 0.37
CA VAL A 24 -2.29 2.97 0.29
C VAL A 24 -3.45 3.04 -0.70
N TYR A 25 -4.22 4.13 -0.68
CA TYR A 25 -5.42 4.23 -1.52
C TYR A 25 -5.12 4.41 -3.01
N ILE A 26 -4.08 5.16 -3.36
CA ILE A 26 -3.72 5.39 -4.76
C ILE A 26 -3.36 4.08 -5.48
N PRO A 27 -2.45 3.23 -4.99
CA PRO A 27 -2.14 1.97 -5.67
C PRO A 27 -3.33 1.00 -5.63
N ALA A 28 -4.12 0.96 -4.56
CA ALA A 28 -5.33 0.14 -4.52
C ALA A 28 -6.32 0.56 -5.64
N LEU A 29 -6.51 1.86 -5.83
CA LEU A 29 -7.37 2.38 -6.89
C LEU A 29 -6.84 2.03 -8.29
N ILE A 30 -5.55 2.28 -8.54
CA ILE A 30 -4.93 2.10 -9.87
C ILE A 30 -4.80 0.63 -10.23
N PHE A 31 -4.26 -0.17 -9.31
CA PHE A 31 -3.90 -1.55 -9.61
C PHE A 31 -5.03 -2.53 -9.34
N MET A 32 -5.91 -2.30 -8.37
CA MET A 32 -6.99 -3.23 -8.03
C MET A 32 -8.32 -2.76 -8.61
N TRP A 33 -8.85 -1.65 -8.10
CA TRP A 33 -10.24 -1.25 -8.31
C TRP A 33 -10.54 -0.80 -9.73
N LEU A 34 -9.67 -0.02 -10.38
CA LEU A 34 -9.94 0.45 -11.74
C LEU A 34 -10.06 -0.72 -12.73
N PRO A 35 -9.11 -1.68 -12.79
CA PRO A 35 -9.29 -2.86 -13.61
C PRO A 35 -10.47 -3.73 -13.19
N GLU A 36 -10.72 -3.91 -11.89
CA GLU A 36 -11.88 -4.70 -11.42
C GLU A 36 -13.22 -4.03 -11.73
N LEU A 37 -13.34 -2.71 -11.73
CA LEU A 37 -14.59 -2.05 -12.06
C LEU A 37 -14.82 -1.97 -13.57
N THR A 38 -13.76 -1.74 -14.34
CA THR A 38 -13.89 -1.52 -15.79
C THR A 38 -13.80 -2.81 -16.58
N LEU A 39 -12.73 -3.58 -16.39
CA LEU A 39 -12.45 -4.76 -17.18
C LEU A 39 -13.35 -5.92 -16.80
N PHE A 40 -13.55 -6.20 -15.51
CA PHE A 40 -14.45 -7.27 -15.08
C PHE A 40 -15.88 -7.02 -15.58
N THR A 41 -16.39 -5.79 -15.43
CA THR A 41 -17.73 -5.41 -15.93
C THR A 41 -17.83 -5.60 -17.44
N TYR A 42 -16.79 -5.19 -18.19
CA TYR A 42 -16.75 -5.38 -19.63
C TYR A 42 -16.72 -6.87 -20.02
N LEU A 43 -15.86 -7.69 -19.41
CA LEU A 43 -15.74 -9.11 -19.70
C LEU A 43 -17.04 -9.86 -19.37
N ASN A 44 -17.66 -9.54 -18.24
CA ASN A 44 -18.93 -10.13 -17.82
C ASN A 44 -20.07 -9.77 -18.79
N SER A 45 -20.08 -8.53 -19.32
CA SER A 45 -21.04 -8.13 -20.38
C SER A 45 -20.88 -8.93 -21.68
N LYS A 46 -19.73 -9.57 -21.88
CA LYS A 46 -19.41 -10.44 -23.02
C LYS A 46 -19.52 -11.94 -22.70
N GLY A 47 -19.96 -12.29 -21.49
CA GLY A 47 -20.06 -13.68 -21.03
C GLY A 47 -18.70 -14.33 -20.75
N ILE A 48 -17.64 -13.54 -20.57
CA ILE A 48 -16.29 -13.99 -20.24
C ILE A 48 -16.09 -13.84 -18.73
N TYR A 49 -15.85 -14.95 -18.04
CA TYR A 49 -15.69 -14.98 -16.57
C TYR A 49 -14.24 -15.08 -16.11
N SER A 50 -13.28 -15.06 -17.03
CA SER A 50 -11.85 -15.11 -16.74
C SER A 50 -11.13 -13.90 -17.33
N TYR A 51 -10.05 -13.47 -16.68
CA TYR A 51 -9.20 -12.42 -17.23
C TYR A 51 -8.44 -12.92 -18.48
N PRO A 52 -8.15 -12.04 -19.44
CA PRO A 52 -7.48 -12.41 -20.70
C PRO A 52 -5.97 -12.64 -20.53
N TRP A 53 -5.42 -12.39 -19.34
CA TRP A 53 -4.01 -12.58 -19.02
C TRP A 53 -3.77 -13.78 -18.11
N PRO A 54 -2.54 -14.31 -18.07
CA PRO A 54 -2.19 -15.40 -17.16
C PRO A 54 -2.29 -15.01 -15.68
N ASP A 55 -2.55 -15.99 -14.81
CA ASP A 55 -2.71 -15.78 -13.36
C ASP A 55 -1.54 -15.03 -12.72
N PHE A 56 -0.29 -15.25 -13.17
CA PHE A 56 0.87 -14.54 -12.61
C PHE A 56 0.79 -13.01 -12.81
N VAL A 57 0.16 -12.55 -13.90
CA VAL A 57 -0.05 -11.12 -14.15
C VAL A 57 -1.04 -10.56 -13.14
N GLU A 58 -2.05 -11.36 -12.78
CA GLU A 58 -3.00 -10.99 -11.75
C GLU A 58 -2.34 -10.89 -10.37
N TYR A 59 -1.49 -11.86 -10.01
CA TYR A 59 -0.69 -11.77 -8.78
C TYR A 59 0.24 -10.55 -8.75
N LEU A 60 0.87 -10.22 -9.88
CA LEU A 60 1.69 -9.02 -9.98
C LEU A 60 0.86 -7.75 -9.74
N ARG A 61 -0.30 -7.66 -10.38
CA ARG A 61 -1.21 -6.50 -10.32
C ARG A 61 -1.80 -6.32 -8.93
N VAL A 62 -2.35 -7.37 -8.35
CA VAL A 62 -3.14 -7.27 -7.11
C VAL A 62 -2.25 -7.24 -5.88
N PHE A 63 -1.09 -7.89 -5.93
CA PHE A 63 -0.24 -8.07 -4.76
C PHE A 63 1.09 -7.33 -4.91
N ILE A 64 1.94 -7.76 -5.84
CA ILE A 64 3.35 -7.34 -5.86
C ILE A 64 3.52 -5.85 -6.15
N LEU A 65 2.85 -5.32 -7.18
CA LEU A 65 2.98 -3.91 -7.57
C LEU A 65 2.45 -2.95 -6.50
N PRO A 66 1.26 -3.17 -5.88
CA PRO A 66 0.82 -2.39 -4.73
C PRO A 66 1.81 -2.43 -3.56
N PHE A 67 2.38 -3.59 -3.22
CA PHE A 67 3.35 -3.69 -2.14
C PHE A 67 4.63 -2.88 -2.41
N ILE A 68 5.18 -2.98 -3.63
CA ILE A 68 6.35 -2.20 -4.04
C ILE A 68 6.04 -0.70 -3.95
N TRP A 69 4.86 -0.29 -4.44
CA TRP A 69 4.42 1.10 -4.38
C TRP A 69 4.33 1.60 -2.94
N ILE A 70 3.63 0.86 -2.08
CA ILE A 70 3.44 1.20 -0.67
C ILE A 70 4.80 1.37 0.00
N ILE A 71 5.70 0.39 -0.12
CA ILE A 71 7.02 0.46 0.51
C ILE A 71 7.80 1.69 0.03
N THR A 72 7.83 1.93 -1.28
CA THR A 72 8.62 3.00 -1.88
C THR A 72 8.09 4.38 -1.51
N ILE A 73 6.79 4.62 -1.74
CA ILE A 73 6.17 5.92 -1.51
C ILE A 73 6.03 6.20 -0.01
N SER A 74 5.76 5.18 0.83
CA SER A 74 5.71 5.35 2.28
C SER A 74 7.06 5.76 2.83
N THR A 75 8.14 5.17 2.32
CA THR A 75 9.52 5.52 2.70
C THR A 75 9.82 6.96 2.31
N ILE A 76 9.57 7.35 1.06
CA ILE A 76 9.78 8.73 0.57
C ILE A 76 8.94 9.73 1.39
N SER A 77 7.69 9.38 1.67
CA SER A 77 6.79 10.22 2.45
C SER A 77 7.30 10.44 3.87
N LEU A 78 7.71 9.38 4.57
CA LEU A 78 8.27 9.50 5.92
C LEU A 78 9.59 10.27 5.94
N MET A 79 10.44 10.12 4.92
CA MET A 79 11.64 10.94 4.77
C MET A 79 11.28 12.42 4.71
N LYS A 80 10.26 12.81 3.93
CA LYS A 80 9.85 14.21 3.79
C LYS A 80 9.16 14.75 5.05
N VAL A 81 8.21 13.99 5.60
CA VAL A 81 7.37 14.42 6.74
C VAL A 81 8.19 14.48 8.04
N HIS A 82 9.03 13.47 8.31
CA HIS A 82 9.81 13.39 9.55
C HIS A 82 11.27 13.78 9.41
N ARG A 83 11.74 14.17 8.21
CA ARG A 83 13.15 14.47 7.89
C ARG A 83 14.09 13.31 8.25
N PHE A 84 13.63 12.09 8.01
CA PHE A 84 14.43 10.89 8.25
C PHE A 84 15.44 10.63 7.14
N SER A 85 16.55 9.98 7.51
CA SER A 85 17.36 9.26 6.54
C SER A 85 16.56 8.11 5.95
N TRP A 86 16.85 7.76 4.70
CA TRP A 86 16.09 6.76 3.95
C TRP A 86 16.03 5.40 4.67
N TRP A 87 17.13 4.97 5.28
CA TRP A 87 17.19 3.73 6.07
C TRP A 87 16.21 3.73 7.25
N LYS A 88 16.15 4.85 8.01
CA LYS A 88 15.23 4.96 9.15
C LYS A 88 13.77 4.93 8.70
N ALA A 89 13.47 5.60 7.59
CA ALA A 89 12.14 5.57 7.01
C ALA A 89 11.77 4.14 6.55
N ALA A 90 12.66 3.45 5.82
CA ALA A 90 12.42 2.10 5.33
C ALA A 90 12.16 1.10 6.47
N ILE A 91 13.00 1.12 7.53
CA ILE A 91 12.80 0.28 8.72
C ILE A 91 11.45 0.59 9.38
N SER A 92 11.09 1.88 9.47
CA SER A 92 9.81 2.29 10.05
C SER A 92 8.61 1.75 9.25
N VAL A 93 8.70 1.74 7.93
CA VAL A 93 7.67 1.16 7.05
C VAL A 93 7.57 -0.35 7.27
N ILE A 94 8.69 -1.07 7.25
CA ILE A 94 8.71 -2.53 7.41
C ILE A 94 8.08 -2.96 8.74
N ILE A 95 8.48 -2.33 9.85
CA ILE A 95 7.92 -2.62 11.18
C ILE A 95 6.41 -2.32 11.19
N SER A 96 5.99 -1.22 10.59
CA SER A 96 4.57 -0.85 10.52
C SER A 96 3.74 -1.85 9.72
N LEU A 97 4.28 -2.38 8.61
CA LEU A 97 3.63 -3.42 7.81
C LEU A 97 3.50 -4.74 8.57
N ILE A 98 4.55 -5.17 9.27
CA ILE A 98 4.51 -6.39 10.10
C ILE A 98 3.45 -6.27 11.19
N LEU A 99 3.43 -5.13 11.90
CA LEU A 99 2.43 -4.88 12.94
C LEU A 99 1.00 -4.85 12.36
N SER A 100 0.81 -4.18 11.22
CA SER A 100 -0.50 -4.11 10.56
C SER A 100 -0.96 -5.50 10.11
N GLY A 101 -0.08 -6.30 9.51
CA GLY A 101 -0.36 -7.68 9.12
C GLY A 101 -0.69 -8.57 10.30
N GLY A 102 0.05 -8.44 11.41
CA GLY A 102 -0.20 -9.18 12.65
C GLY A 102 -1.55 -8.84 13.28
N ILE A 103 -1.93 -7.55 13.28
CA ILE A 103 -3.25 -7.10 13.76
C ILE A 103 -4.36 -7.66 12.88
N SER A 104 -4.23 -7.55 11.55
CA SER A 104 -5.23 -8.12 10.63
C SER A 104 -5.38 -9.63 10.78
N ALA A 105 -4.27 -10.36 10.99
CA ALA A 105 -4.30 -11.81 11.22
C ALA A 105 -5.03 -12.19 12.52
N PHE A 106 -5.02 -11.33 13.54
CA PHE A 106 -5.77 -11.54 14.76
C PHE A 106 -7.28 -11.39 14.55
N PHE A 107 -7.72 -10.43 13.72
CA PHE A 107 -9.14 -10.16 13.46
C PHE A 107 -9.79 -11.09 12.42
N ILE A 108 -9.00 -11.85 11.66
CA ILE A 108 -9.48 -12.81 10.65
C ILE A 108 -9.69 -14.22 11.25
N ARG A 109 -9.38 -14.42 12.54
CA ARG A 109 -9.77 -15.61 13.30
C ARG A 109 -11.19 -15.49 13.85
#